data_AF-A0A293MPY9-F1
#
_entry.id   AF-A0A293MPY9-F1
#
_cell.length_a   1.000
_cell.length_b   1.000
_cell.length_c   1.000
_cell.angle_alpha   90.00
_cell.angle_beta   90.00
_cell.angle_gamma   90.00
#
_symmetry.space_group_name_H-M   'P 1'
#
loop_
_entity.id
_entity.type
_entity.pdbx_description
1 polymer ?
#
loop_
_entity_poly.entity_id
_entity_poly.type
_entity_poly.pdbx_seq_one_letter_code
_entity_poly.pdbx_strand_id
1 'polypeptide(L)'
;MSREDRQDLLLTVGVPLSPYILDKGYDIYQLNRYVDWMNAIGYELRGKWLNQTDVHSPIVPRSIDPPELKKINVRDGIRDLYERGSIRKGNQNQDQL
;
A
#
# COMPACT_ATOMS: atom_id res chain seq x y z
N MET A 1 11.76 6.68 -37.10
CA MET A 1 10.93 5.99 -36.11
C MET A 1 9.57 6.67 -36.08
N SER A 2 8.53 5.97 -36.54
CA SER A 2 7.15 6.42 -36.41
C SER A 2 6.74 6.36 -34.93
N ARG A 3 5.70 7.13 -34.57
CA ARG A 3 5.15 7.15 -33.20
C ARG A 3 4.61 5.78 -32.72
N GLU A 4 4.48 4.80 -33.60
CA GLU A 4 3.90 3.47 -33.33
C GLU A 4 4.91 2.47 -32.75
N ASP A 5 6.22 2.76 -32.79
CA ASP A 5 7.26 1.86 -32.25
C ASP A 5 7.61 2.12 -30.77
N ARG A 6 6.95 3.07 -30.09
CA ARG A 6 7.14 3.30 -28.65
C ARG A 6 6.13 2.47 -27.89
N GLN A 7 6.56 1.35 -27.33
CA GLN A 7 5.83 0.73 -26.22
C GLN A 7 5.71 1.75 -25.10
N ASP A 8 4.49 2.03 -24.66
CA ASP A 8 4.24 2.81 -23.45
C ASP A 8 4.86 2.07 -22.27
N LEU A 9 5.90 2.66 -21.67
CA LEU A 9 6.55 2.11 -20.49
C LEU A 9 5.66 2.34 -19.27
N LEU A 10 5.47 1.29 -18.47
CA LEU A 10 4.70 1.37 -17.23
C LEU A 10 5.52 2.04 -16.13
N LEU A 11 4.86 2.91 -15.36
CA LEU A 11 5.41 3.55 -14.17
C LEU A 11 4.65 3.04 -12.94
N THR A 12 5.35 2.38 -12.02
CA THR A 12 4.78 1.83 -10.80
C THR A 12 5.60 2.23 -9.58
N VAL A 13 5.02 2.12 -8.39
CA VAL A 13 5.69 2.50 -7.14
C VAL A 13 5.41 1.50 -6.02
N GLY A 14 6.43 1.20 -5.22
CA GLY A 14 6.28 0.48 -3.95
C GLY A 14 5.88 1.44 -2.83
N VAL A 15 4.80 1.12 -2.11
CA VAL A 15 4.28 1.97 -1.03
C VAL A 15 4.26 1.21 0.30
N PRO A 16 4.74 1.80 1.40
CA PRO A 16 4.72 1.16 2.71
C PRO A 16 3.32 1.16 3.31
N LEU A 17 3.10 0.29 4.31
CA LEU A 17 1.85 0.27 5.10
C LEU A 17 1.97 1.01 6.45
N SER A 18 3.14 1.60 6.74
CA SER A 18 3.36 2.36 7.98
C SER A 18 2.79 3.78 7.84
N PRO A 19 1.80 4.18 8.65
CA PRO A 19 1.23 5.53 8.61
C PRO A 19 2.29 6.61 8.80
N TYR A 20 3.25 6.38 9.71
CA TYR A 20 4.35 7.32 9.98
C TYR A 20 5.21 7.60 8.74
N ILE A 21 5.44 6.59 7.89
CA ILE A 21 6.21 6.77 6.65
C ILE A 21 5.34 7.42 5.58
N LEU A 22 4.07 6.99 5.46
CA LEU A 22 3.11 7.56 4.53
C LEU A 22 2.92 9.07 4.76
N ASP A 23 2.70 9.49 6.01
CA ASP A 23 2.50 10.89 6.40
C ASP A 23 3.66 11.81 6.03
N LYS A 24 4.89 11.28 6.03
CA LYS A 24 6.10 12.08 5.78
C LYS A 24 6.61 12.03 4.34
N GLY A 25 6.24 10.98 3.60
CA GLY A 25 6.90 10.67 2.32
C GLY A 25 5.97 10.52 1.12
N TYR A 26 4.65 10.39 1.33
CA TYR A 26 3.74 9.97 0.26
C TYR A 26 2.46 10.81 0.22
N ASP A 27 2.29 11.54 -0.88
CA ASP A 27 0.99 12.05 -1.28
C ASP A 27 0.29 11.00 -2.17
N ILE A 28 -0.41 10.06 -1.53
CA ILE A 28 -1.06 8.94 -2.21
C ILE A 28 -2.09 9.41 -3.23
N TYR A 29 -2.87 10.43 -2.90
CA TYR A 29 -3.88 10.98 -3.81
C TYR A 29 -3.25 11.55 -5.08
N GLN A 30 -2.18 12.33 -4.95
CA GLN A 30 -1.49 12.89 -6.11
C GLN A 30 -0.75 11.80 -6.91
N LEU A 31 -0.07 10.86 -6.25
CA LEU A 31 0.68 9.78 -6.90
C LEU A 31 -0.22 8.90 -7.78
N ASN A 32 -1.44 8.61 -7.31
CA ASN A 32 -2.40 7.76 -8.02
C ASN A 32 -2.78 8.29 -9.41
N ARG A 33 -2.53 9.56 -9.72
CA ARG A 33 -2.77 10.14 -11.05
C ARG A 33 -1.63 9.89 -12.05
N TYR A 34 -0.45 9.52 -11.57
CA TYR A 34 0.76 9.41 -12.40
C TYR A 34 1.29 7.99 -12.55
N VAL A 35 0.98 7.09 -11.61
CA VAL A 35 1.42 5.70 -11.64
C VAL A 35 0.32 4.78 -12.14
N ASP A 36 0.69 3.72 -12.85
CA ASP A 36 -0.26 2.73 -13.36
C ASP A 36 -0.92 1.92 -12.23
N TRP A 37 -0.13 1.59 -11.21
CA TRP A 37 -0.56 1.02 -9.94
C TRP A 37 0.49 1.19 -8.83
N MET A 38 0.07 0.90 -7.60
CA MET A 38 0.92 0.88 -6.41
C MET A 38 1.08 -0.55 -5.89
N ASN A 39 2.31 -0.96 -5.61
CA ASN A 39 2.62 -2.23 -4.96
C ASN A 39 2.71 -2.00 -3.45
N ALA A 40 1.66 -2.36 -2.70
CA ALA A 40 1.67 -2.25 -1.25
C ALA A 40 2.67 -3.24 -0.63
N ILE A 41 3.62 -2.72 0.12
CA ILE A 41 4.66 -3.49 0.82
C ILE A 41 4.04 -4.05 2.10
N GLY A 42 3.30 -5.15 1.96
CA GLY A 42 2.58 -5.85 3.04
C GLY A 42 3.44 -6.79 3.89
N TYR A 43 4.75 -6.53 3.98
CA TYR A 43 5.73 -7.34 4.68
C TYR A 43 6.75 -6.45 5.41
N GLU A 44 7.63 -7.06 6.22
CA GLU A 44 8.55 -6.35 7.14
C GLU A 44 7.83 -5.45 8.16
N LEU A 45 6.59 -5.79 8.50
CA LEU A 45 5.78 -5.11 9.51
C LEU A 45 6.24 -5.43 10.95
N ARG A 46 7.05 -6.47 11.09
CA ARG A 46 7.78 -6.87 12.29
C ARG A 46 9.19 -7.28 11.87
N GLY A 47 10.15 -7.12 12.76
CA GLY A 47 11.52 -7.51 12.50
C GLY A 47 12.41 -7.37 13.72
N LYS A 48 13.71 -7.62 13.52
CA LYS A 48 14.71 -7.68 14.60
C LYS A 48 14.78 -6.43 15.47
N TRP A 49 14.38 -5.27 14.95
CA TRP A 49 14.35 -3.99 15.68
C TRP A 49 13.36 -3.95 16.85
N LEU A 50 12.39 -4.88 16.89
CA LEU A 50 11.46 -5.02 18.02
C LEU A 50 12.01 -5.89 19.15
N ASN A 51 13.17 -6.53 18.97
CA ASN A 51 13.78 -7.45 19.94
C ASN A 51 12.85 -8.59 20.41
N GLN A 52 11.93 -9.00 19.53
CA GLN A 52 10.96 -10.07 19.78
C GLN A 52 10.67 -10.80 18.47
N THR A 53 10.56 -12.14 18.53
CA THR A 53 10.17 -12.96 17.39
C THR A 53 8.69 -12.76 17.07
N ASP A 54 8.38 -12.53 15.80
CA ASP A 54 7.01 -12.37 15.32
C ASP A 54 6.91 -12.65 13.81
N VAL A 55 5.70 -12.77 13.27
CA VAL A 55 5.44 -12.86 11.83
C VAL A 55 5.59 -11.46 11.20
N HIS A 56 6.32 -11.37 10.09
CA HIS A 56 6.60 -10.08 9.44
C HIS A 56 5.43 -9.49 8.62
N SER A 57 4.31 -10.21 8.49
CA SER A 57 3.17 -9.87 7.63
C SER A 57 1.81 -10.23 8.26
N PRO A 58 1.49 -9.77 9.48
CA PRO A 58 0.20 -10.04 10.11
C PRO A 58 -0.94 -9.46 9.26
N ILE A 59 -1.97 -10.26 8.98
CA ILE A 59 -3.11 -9.83 8.14
C ILE A 59 -4.03 -8.88 8.92
N VAL A 60 -4.27 -9.16 10.19
CA VAL A 60 -5.17 -8.41 11.09
C VAL A 60 -4.49 -8.16 12.45
N PRO A 61 -4.98 -7.21 13.27
CA PRO A 61 -4.53 -7.05 14.65
C PRO A 61 -4.75 -8.32 15.46
N ARG A 62 -3.79 -8.66 16.32
CA ARG A 62 -3.82 -9.83 17.22
C ARG A 62 -3.89 -9.39 18.67
N SER A 63 -4.32 -10.27 19.56
CA SER A 63 -4.39 -10.00 21.00
C SER A 63 -3.02 -9.66 21.60
N ILE A 64 -1.95 -10.26 21.07
CA ILE A 64 -0.56 -10.05 21.49
C ILE A 64 0.06 -8.74 20.97
N ASP A 65 -0.56 -8.08 19.99
CA ASP A 65 -0.01 -6.84 19.45
C ASP A 65 -0.15 -5.72 20.48
N PRO A 66 0.96 -5.04 20.86
CA PRO A 66 0.90 -3.88 21.73
C PRO A 66 0.20 -2.71 21.01
N PRO A 67 -0.29 -1.70 21.75
CA PRO A 67 -1.11 -0.61 21.18
C PRO A 67 -0.50 0.07 19.95
N GLU A 68 0.82 0.30 19.96
CA GLU A 68 1.56 0.96 18.89
C GLU A 68 1.69 0.11 17.61
N LEU A 69 1.60 -1.22 17.71
CA LEU A 69 1.67 -2.14 16.57
C LEU A 69 0.28 -2.62 16.13
N LYS A 70 -0.79 -2.23 16.84
CA LYS A 70 -2.15 -2.74 16.61
C LYS A 70 -2.64 -2.50 15.19
N LYS A 71 -2.33 -1.33 14.62
CA LYS A 71 -2.68 -0.96 13.23
C LYS A 71 -1.59 -1.31 12.21
N ILE A 72 -0.46 -1.86 12.64
CA ILE A 72 0.64 -2.25 11.74
C ILE A 72 0.41 -3.69 11.28
N ASN A 73 -0.57 -3.85 10.39
CA ASN A 73 -1.00 -5.10 9.76
C ASN A 73 -1.52 -4.83 8.34
N VAL A 74 -1.64 -5.87 7.51
CA VAL A 74 -2.00 -5.72 6.09
C VAL A 74 -3.38 -5.09 5.93
N ARG A 75 -4.41 -5.57 6.65
CA ARG A 75 -5.79 -5.07 6.50
C ARG A 75 -5.89 -3.58 6.82
N ASP A 76 -5.34 -3.16 7.95
CA ASP A 76 -5.44 -1.77 8.39
C ASP A 76 -4.57 -0.85 7.52
N GLY A 77 -3.40 -1.31 7.05
CA GLY A 77 -2.56 -0.56 6.12
C GLY A 77 -3.19 -0.38 4.74
N ILE A 78 -3.83 -1.41 4.19
CA ILE A 78 -4.57 -1.29 2.91
C ILE A 78 -5.76 -0.34 3.07
N ARG A 79 -6.46 -0.38 4.21
CA ARG A 79 -7.53 0.59 4.51
C ARG A 79 -6.99 2.01 4.58
N ASP A 80 -5.86 2.25 5.23
CA ASP A 80 -5.22 3.58 5.29
C ASP A 80 -4.85 4.09 3.89
N LEU A 81 -4.27 3.23 3.03
CA LEU A 81 -4.01 3.60 1.63
C LEU A 81 -5.31 3.97 0.88
N TYR A 82 -6.40 3.23 1.08
CA TYR A 82 -7.69 3.53 0.47
C TYR A 82 -8.24 4.88 0.95
N GLU A 83 -8.21 5.13 2.25
CA GLU A 83 -8.64 6.40 2.86
C GLU A 83 -7.80 7.59 2.36
N ARG A 84 -6.53 7.37 2.00
CA ARG A 84 -5.64 8.38 1.40
C ARG A 84 -5.83 8.58 -0.11
N GLY A 85 -6.81 7.93 -0.73
CA GLY A 85 -7.17 8.13 -2.13
C GLY A 85 -6.54 7.14 -3.11
N SER A 86 -5.96 6.03 -2.65
CA SER A 86 -5.65 4.93 -3.56
C SER A 86 -6.96 4.30 -4.05
N ILE A 87 -7.05 4.06 -5.36
CA ILE A 87 -8.28 3.55 -5.97
C ILE A 87 -8.14 2.05 -6.19
N ARG A 88 -9.14 1.29 -5.74
CA ARG A 88 -9.31 -0.08 -6.23
C ARG A 88 -9.74 0.01 -7.69
N LYS A 89 -8.87 -0.39 -8.63
CA LYS A 89 -9.30 -0.61 -10.03
C LYS A 89 -10.25 -1.81 -10.06
N GLY A 90 -11.54 -1.56 -9.78
CA GLY A 90 -12.63 -2.45 -10.14
C GLY A 90 -12.91 -2.34 -11.63
N ASN A 91 -13.42 -3.41 -12.24
CA ASN A 91 -13.91 -3.38 -13.61
C ASN A 91 -14.89 -2.21 -13.76
N GLN A 92 -14.54 -1.23 -14.58
CA GLN A 92 -15.33 -0.01 -14.89
C GLN A 92 -16.71 -0.31 -15.53
N ASN A 93 -17.15 -1.57 -15.53
CA ASN A 93 -18.35 -2.08 -16.20
C ASN A 93 -19.41 -2.63 -15.21
N GLN A 94 -19.20 -2.56 -13.89
CA GLN A 94 -20.19 -3.05 -12.91
C GLN A 94 -20.94 -1.96 -12.13
N ASP A 95 -20.56 -0.69 -12.29
CA ASP A 95 -21.25 0.45 -11.66
C ASP A 95 -22.35 1.05 -12.59
N GLN A 96 -22.79 0.30 -13.60
CA GLN A 96 -23.88 0.67 -14.54
C GLN A 96 -25.05 -0.34 -14.56
N LEU A 97 -25.25 -1.12 -13.50
CA LEU A 97 -26.42 -2.00 -13.33
C LEU A 97 -27.16 -1.70 -12.03
#